data_AF-A0A257JKH8-F1
#
_entry.id   AF-A0A257JKH8-F1
#
_cell.length_a   1.000
_cell.length_b   1.000
_cell.length_c   1.000
_cell.angle_alpha   90.00
_cell.angle_beta   90.00
_cell.angle_gamma   90.00
#
_symmetry.space_group_name_H-M   'P 1'
#
loop_
_entity.id
_entity.type
_entity.pdbx_description
1 polymer ?
#
loop_
_entity_poly.entity_id
_entity_poly.type
_entity_poly.pdbx_seq_one_letter_code
_entity_poly.pdbx_strand_id
1 'polypeptide(L)' 'MTPCVDVYWSFRSPYSYLATARLRSLSEVLDIPIRAHIVRPIALRDPEFFVRADSRWVDYVRADAARERSPRLCSAARS' A
#
# COMPACT_ATOMS: atom_id res chain seq x y z
N MET A 1 -19.37 12.49 -16.31
CA MET A 1 -17.98 12.34 -15.83
C MET A 1 -17.89 10.98 -15.17
N THR A 2 -17.05 10.08 -15.68
CA THR A 2 -16.84 8.76 -15.06
C THR A 2 -15.97 8.94 -13.82
N PRO A 3 -16.37 8.42 -12.64
CA PRO A 3 -15.52 8.47 -11.46
C PRO A 3 -14.23 7.68 -11.71
N CYS A 4 -13.10 8.16 -11.20
CA CYS A 4 -11.82 7.46 -11.26
C CYS A 4 -11.10 7.55 -9.91
N VAL A 5 -10.30 6.54 -9.59
CA VAL A 5 -9.54 6.51 -8.33
C VAL A 5 -8.07 6.84 -8.63
N ASP A 6 -7.57 7.89 -8.01
CA ASP A 6 -6.14 8.22 -8.04
C ASP A 6 -5.41 7.55 -6.87
N VAL A 7 -4.41 6.74 -7.18
CA VAL A 7 -3.63 5.98 -6.19
C VAL A 7 -2.19 6.46 -6.21
N TYR A 8 -1.73 6.96 -5.08
CA TYR A 8 -0.33 7.33 -4.86
C TYR A 8 0.45 6.13 -4.34
N TRP A 9 1.34 5.57 -5.16
CA TRP A 9 1.96 4.27 -4.94
C TRP A 9 3.49 4.38 -4.87
N SER A 10 4.16 3.59 -4.01
CA SER A 10 5.62 3.63 -3.85
C SER A 10 6.26 2.25 -3.74
N PHE A 11 7.39 2.05 -4.44
CA PHE A 11 8.18 0.81 -4.41
C PHE A 11 8.81 0.49 -3.05
N ARG A 12 8.95 1.48 -2.16
CA ARG A 12 9.58 1.31 -0.85
C ARG A 12 8.57 1.10 0.28
N SER A 13 7.27 1.11 -0.03
CA SER A 13 6.22 0.88 0.95
C SER A 13 5.69 -0.56 0.81
N PRO A 14 5.86 -1.43 1.82
CA PRO A 14 5.32 -2.78 1.75
C PRO A 14 3.78 -2.80 1.62
N TYR A 15 3.09 -1.82 2.20
CA TYR A 15 1.64 -1.69 2.09
C TYR A 15 1.16 -1.37 0.67
N SER A 16 1.97 -0.63 -0.11
CA SER A 16 1.63 -0.36 -1.50
C SER A 16 1.50 -1.66 -2.31
N TYR A 17 2.32 -2.67 -2.02
CA TYR A 17 2.17 -4.00 -2.64
C TYR A 17 0.92 -4.75 -2.17
N LEU A 18 0.57 -4.66 -0.88
CA LEU A 18 -0.64 -5.28 -0.33
C LEU A 18 -1.92 -4.67 -0.92
N ALA A 19 -1.90 -3.36 -1.14
CA ALA A 19 -3.03 -2.63 -1.72
C ALA A 19 -3.26 -2.96 -3.20
N THR A 20 -2.20 -3.21 -4.00
CA THR A 20 -2.31 -3.43 -5.45
C THR A 20 -3.30 -4.54 -5.82
N ALA A 21 -3.26 -5.69 -5.13
CA ALA A 21 -4.16 -6.80 -5.42
C ALA A 21 -5.63 -6.45 -5.14
N ARG A 22 -5.89 -5.74 -4.03
CA ARG A 22 -7.24 -5.29 -3.64
C ARG A 22 -7.76 -4.21 -4.59
N LEU A 23 -6.91 -3.26 -4.96
CA LEU A 23 -7.24 -2.20 -5.92
C LEU A 23 -7.64 -2.79 -7.28
N ARG A 24 -6.91 -3.78 -7.77
CA ARG A 24 -7.27 -4.48 -9.01
C ARG A 24 -8.66 -5.11 -8.93
N SER A 25 -8.93 -5.86 -7.86
CA SER A 25 -10.25 -6.49 -7.65
C SER A 25 -11.37 -5.45 -7.56
N LEU A 26 -11.13 -4.32 -6.90
CA LEU A 26 -12.12 -3.23 -6.80
C LEU A 26 -12.39 -2.57 -8.16
N SER A 27 -11.35 -2.40 -8.99
CA SER A 27 -11.50 -1.88 -10.34
C SER A 27 -12.40 -2.79 -11.20
N GLU A 28 -12.23 -4.11 -11.06
CA GLU A 28 -13.02 -5.11 -11.77
C GLU A 28 -14.48 -5.17 -11.28
N VAL A 29 -14.71 -5.09 -9.97
CA VAL A 29 -16.07 -5.16 -9.39
C VAL A 29 -16.88 -3.88 -9.63
N LEU A 30 -16.24 -2.72 -9.58
CA LEU A 30 -16.91 -1.43 -9.66
C LEU A 30 -16.89 -0.79 -11.05
N ASP A 31 -16.16 -1.38 -12.00
CA ASP A 31 -15.90 -0.83 -13.35
C ASP A 31 -15.33 0.60 -13.31
N ILE A 32 -14.52 0.89 -12.28
CA ILE A 32 -13.91 2.20 -12.06
C ILE A 32 -12.44 2.16 -12.49
N PRO A 33 -11.99 3.08 -13.37
CA PRO A 33 -10.59 3.18 -13.76
C PRO A 33 -9.71 3.65 -12.59
N ILE A 34 -8.57 2.99 -12.40
CA ILE A 34 -7.56 3.34 -11.39
C ILE A 34 -6.36 3.98 -12.08
N ARG A 35 -5.99 5.18 -11.61
CA ARG A 35 -4.81 5.92 -12.07
C ARG A 35 -3.72 5.86 -11.01
N ALA A 36 -2.65 5.13 -11.29
CA ALA A 36 -1.52 5.01 -10.38
C ALA A 36 -0.49 6.11 -10.62
N HIS A 37 -0.18 6.88 -9.57
CA HIS A 37 0.86 7.90 -9.55
C HIS A 37 2.02 7.40 -8.71
N ILE A 38 3.19 7.19 -9.33
CA ILE A 38 4.37 6.70 -8.63
C ILE A 38 5.00 7.84 -7.83
N VAL A 39 5.07 7.67 -6.52
CA VAL A 39 5.55 8.71 -5.59
C VAL A 39 6.84 8.30 -4.91
N ARG A 40 7.78 9.25 -4.86
CA ARG A 40 8.98 9.12 -4.01
C ARG A 40 8.57 9.21 -2.53
N PRO A 41 8.89 8.21 -1.70
CA PRO A 41 8.53 8.17 -0.30
C PRO A 41 9.17 9.31 0.49
N ILE A 42 8.56 9.67 1.63
CA ILE A 42 9.04 10.73 2.52
C ILE A 42 10.47 10.52 3.00
N ALA A 43 10.87 9.26 3.17
CA ALA A 43 12.22 8.82 3.49
C ALA A 43 13.31 9.30 2.51
N LEU A 44 12.96 9.65 1.27
CA LEU A 44 13.89 10.23 0.29
C LEU A 44 13.83 11.77 0.26
N ARG A 45 12.87 12.37 0.94
CA ARG A 45 12.66 13.83 1.00
C ARG A 45 13.22 14.42 2.29
N ASP A 46 13.35 13.60 3.33
CA ASP A 46 13.92 13.98 4.60
C ASP A 46 15.00 12.97 5.02
N PRO A 47 16.29 13.31 4.90
CA PRO A 47 17.39 12.42 5.25
C PRO A 47 17.47 12.13 6.76
N GLU A 48 16.87 12.96 7.62
CA GLU A 48 16.80 12.71 9.06
C GLU A 48 15.61 11.81 9.47
N PHE A 49 14.73 11.46 8.52
CA PHE A 49 13.57 10.61 8.82
C PHE A 49 13.97 9.31 9.51
N PHE A 50 15.04 8.65 9.04
CA PHE A 50 15.53 7.41 9.66
C PHE A 50 16.29 7.63 10.97
N VAL A 51 16.78 8.85 11.21
CA VAL A 51 17.48 9.22 12.46
C VAL A 51 16.47 9.48 13.58
N ARG A 52 15.32 10.10 13.24
CA ARG A 52 14.23 10.37 14.18
C ARG A 52 13.26 9.19 14.34
N ALA A 53 13.21 8.28 13.36
CA ALA A 53 12.39 7.08 13.45
C ALA A 53 12.96 6.12 14.51
N ASP A 54 12.08 5.63 15.38
CA ASP A 54 12.41 4.56 16.33
C ASP A 54 12.97 3.35 15.56
N SER A 55 14.08 2.79 16.03
CA SER A 55 14.75 1.67 15.36
C SER A 55 13.84 0.45 15.18
N ARG A 56 12.84 0.26 16.05
CA ARG A 56 11.86 -0.82 15.99
C ARG A 56 10.79 -0.61 14.92
N TRP A 57 10.68 0.59 14.35
CA TRP A 57 9.67 0.90 13.34
C TRP A 57 9.80 -0.01 12.11
N VAL A 58 11.03 -0.28 11.66
CA VAL A 58 11.27 -1.16 10.50
C VAL A 58 10.81 -2.59 10.80
N ASP A 59 11.14 -3.11 11.99
CA ASP A 59 10.74 -4.45 12.40
C ASP A 59 9.22 -4.56 12.57
N TYR A 60 8.60 -3.55 13.14
CA TYR A 60 7.15 -3.45 13.25
C TYR A 60 6.47 -3.46 11.87
N VAL A 61 6.90 -2.59 10.95
CA VAL A 61 6.32 -2.49 9.60
C VAL A 61 6.48 -3.81 8.84
N ARG A 62 7.59 -4.52 9.01
CA ARG A 62 7.77 -5.86 8.41
C ARG A 62 6.84 -6.90 9.02
N ALA A 63 6.77 -6.97 10.35
CA ALA A 63 5.91 -7.92 11.04
C ALA A 63 4.43 -7.69 10.72
N ASP A 64 4.02 -6.42 10.67
CA ASP A 64 2.65 -6.02 10.35
C ASP A 64 2.28 -6.31 8.88
N ALA A 65 3.17 -5.96 7.93
CA ALA A 65 2.96 -6.28 6.53
C ALA A 65 2.85 -7.81 6.29
N ALA A 66 3.63 -8.61 7.01
CA ALA A 66 3.52 -10.07 6.97
C ALA A 66 2.19 -10.57 7.56
N ARG A 67 1.71 -9.94 8.62
CA ARG A 67 0.39 -10.24 9.23
C ARG A 67 -0.76 -9.93 8.27
N GLU A 68 -0.75 -8.77 7.63
CA GLU A 68 -1.81 -8.38 6.66
C GLU A 68 -1.82 -9.27 5.41
N ARG A 69 -0.65 -9.80 5.01
CA ARG A 69 -0.53 -10.77 3.92
C ARG A 69 -1.17 -12.12 4.24
N SER A 70 -1.40 -12.42 5.53
CA SER A 70 -1.93 -13.71 5.96
C SER A 70 -3.28 -14.03 5.29
N PRO A 71 -3.47 -15.26 4.78
CA PRO A 71 -4.62 -15.64 3.95
C PRO A 71 -5.99 -15.46 4.64
N ARG A 72 -6.02 -15.35 5.97
CA ARG A 72 -7.25 -15.14 6.74
C ARG A 72 -7.98 -13.84 6.34
N LEU A 73 -7.24 -12.75 6.12
CA LEU A 73 -7.82 -11.45 5.70
C LEU A 73 -8.07 -11.35 4.20
N CYS A 74 -7.38 -12.16 3.39
CA CYS A 74 -7.57 -12.19 1.93
C CYS A 74 -8.84 -12.96 1.54
N SER A 75 -9.37 -13.82 2.42
CA SER A 75 -10.63 -14.54 2.19
C SER A 75 -11.88 -13.65 2.35
N ALA A 76 -11.84 -12.64 3.23
CA ALA A 76 -12.97 -11.75 3.50
C ALA A 76 -13.28 -10.77 2.36
N ALA A 77 -12.37 -10.59 1.41
CA ALA A 77 -12.58 -9.75 0.21
C ALA A 77 -13.14 -10.54 -0.99
N ARG A 78 -13.46 -11.82 -0.82
CA ARG A 78 -14.00 -12.72 -1.87
C ARG A 78 -15.42 -13.20 -1.58
N SER A 79 -16.14 -12.56 -0.67
CA SER A 79 -17.55 -12.89 -0.35
C SER A 79 -18.46 -11.73 -0.74
#